data_AF-A0A426Y743-F1
#
_entry.id   AF-A0A426Y743-F1
#
_cell.length_a   1.000
_cell.length_b   1.000
_cell.length_c   1.000
_cell.angle_alpha   90.00
_cell.angle_beta   90.00
_cell.angle_gamma   90.00
#
_symmetry.space_group_name_H-M   'P 1'
#
loop_
_entity.id
_entity.type
_entity.pdbx_description
1 polymer ?
#
loop_
_entity_poly.entity_id
_entity_poly.type
_entity_poly.pdbx_seq_one_letter_code
_entity_poly.pdbx_strand_id
1 'polypeptide(L)'
;MAYRALEDIMVEEIGAAGVPPDEAERLHAGLRRILLESGSSGPEAWDAISKRLLSPDFPFPLHQMMYYGCYCVASTNIGRLLQRRGKELLGSRYKDPISSFTDFQEFSVDNPEVLLKGTAGVHCVLYYLSGLFMFVLN
;
A
#
# COMPACT_ATOMS: atom_id res chain seq x y z
N MET A 1 7.48 3.75 -8.76
CA MET A 1 6.07 4.13 -9.03
C MET A 1 5.39 4.32 -7.69
N ALA A 2 4.77 5.48 -7.44
CA ALA A 2 3.95 5.67 -6.25
C ALA A 2 2.58 5.02 -6.55
N TYR A 3 2.24 3.97 -5.81
CA TYR A 3 0.93 3.33 -5.92
C TYR A 3 -0.12 4.27 -5.32
N ARG A 4 -1.14 4.61 -6.12
CA ARG A 4 -2.20 5.55 -5.72
C ARG A 4 -3.23 4.87 -4.84
N ALA A 5 -3.95 5.69 -4.08
CA ALA A 5 -5.15 5.26 -3.37
C ALA A 5 -6.20 4.76 -4.39
N LEU A 6 -6.94 3.70 -4.06
CA LEU A 6 -7.96 3.14 -4.96
C LEU A 6 -9.08 4.16 -5.24
N GLU A 7 -9.30 5.07 -4.31
CA GLU A 7 -10.25 6.17 -4.39
C GLU A 7 -9.85 7.22 -5.44
N ASP A 8 -8.59 7.24 -5.87
CA ASP A 8 -8.09 8.21 -6.87
C ASP A 8 -7.93 7.58 -8.26
N ILE A 9 -8.18 6.27 -8.41
CA ILE A 9 -8.09 5.59 -9.71
C ILE A 9 -9.23 6.05 -10.62
N MET A 10 -8.87 6.47 -11.83
CA MET A 10 -9.77 6.91 -12.89
C MET A 10 -9.93 5.80 -13.96
N VAL A 11 -10.99 5.90 -14.77
CA VAL A 11 -11.30 4.92 -15.83
C VAL A 11 -10.16 4.85 -16.85
N GLU A 12 -9.55 5.99 -17.17
CA GLU A 12 -8.45 6.12 -18.12
C GLU A 12 -7.21 5.34 -17.66
N GLU A 13 -7.00 5.21 -16.35
CA GLU A 13 -5.88 4.47 -15.78
C GLU A 13 -6.11 2.96 -15.85
N ILE A 14 -7.36 2.53 -15.68
CA ILE A 14 -7.78 1.15 -15.94
C ILE A 14 -7.62 0.82 -17.43
N GLY A 15 -8.01 1.74 -18.33
CA GLY A 15 -7.78 1.60 -19.77
C GLY A 15 -6.29 1.52 -20.12
N ALA A 16 -5.45 2.37 -19.52
CA ALA A 16 -4.01 2.34 -19.70
C ALA A 16 -3.33 1.06 -19.18
N ALA A 17 -3.99 0.32 -18.28
CA ALA A 17 -3.55 -1.01 -17.85
C ALA A 17 -3.83 -2.12 -18.88
N GLY A 18 -4.45 -1.79 -20.02
CA GLY A 18 -4.73 -2.71 -21.12
C GLY A 18 -6.16 -3.27 -21.14
N VAL A 19 -7.08 -2.66 -20.38
CA VAL A 19 -8.48 -3.07 -20.32
C VAL A 19 -9.31 -2.34 -21.40
N PRO A 20 -10.22 -3.03 -22.13
CA PRO A 20 -11.12 -2.38 -23.07
C PRO A 20 -11.99 -1.29 -22.41
N PRO A 21 -12.36 -0.21 -23.13
CA PRO A 21 -13.06 0.93 -22.53
C PRO A 21 -14.37 0.58 -21.80
N ASP A 22 -15.19 -0.28 -22.41
CA ASP A 22 -16.48 -0.70 -21.84
C ASP A 22 -16.29 -1.54 -20.57
N GLU A 23 -15.22 -2.31 -20.50
CA GLU A 23 -14.87 -3.11 -19.33
C GLU A 23 -14.19 -2.27 -18.25
N ALA A 24 -13.41 -1.25 -18.64
CA ALA A 24 -12.81 -0.29 -17.72
C ALA A 24 -13.88 0.50 -16.96
N GLU A 25 -14.94 0.94 -17.63
CA GLU A 25 -16.09 1.60 -17.00
C GLU A 25 -16.80 0.67 -16.00
N ARG A 26 -17.06 -0.58 -16.40
CA ARG A 26 -17.68 -1.59 -15.52
C ARG A 26 -16.83 -1.88 -14.29
N LEU A 27 -15.52 -2.05 -14.47
CA LEU A 27 -14.57 -2.29 -13.39
C LEU A 27 -14.48 -1.10 -12.44
N HIS A 28 -14.43 0.12 -12.97
CA HIS A 28 -14.40 1.34 -12.16
C HIS A 28 -15.65 1.47 -11.30
N ALA A 29 -16.84 1.31 -11.89
CA ALA A 29 -18.10 1.34 -11.14
C ALA A 29 -18.16 0.23 -10.07
N GLY A 30 -17.69 -0.98 -10.41
CA GLY A 30 -17.58 -2.10 -9.48
C GLY A 30 -16.64 -1.81 -8.30
N LEU A 31 -15.47 -1.23 -8.58
CA LEU A 31 -14.50 -0.81 -7.57
C LEU A 31 -15.10 0.22 -6.61
N ARG A 32 -15.76 1.26 -7.14
CA ARG A 32 -16.40 2.30 -6.31
C ARG A 32 -17.45 1.73 -5.37
N ARG A 33 -18.24 0.78 -5.85
CA ARG A 33 -19.22 0.07 -5.02
C ARG A 33 -18.55 -0.74 -3.91
N ILE A 34 -17.49 -1.50 -4.23
CA ILE A 34 -16.77 -2.28 -3.22
C ILE A 34 -16.15 -1.38 -2.16
N LEU A 35 -15.50 -0.27 -2.55
CA LEU A 35 -14.90 0.67 -1.60
C LEU A 35 -15.97 1.30 -0.68
N LEU A 36 -17.16 1.59 -1.20
CA LEU A 36 -18.28 2.08 -0.40
C LEU A 36 -18.78 1.01 0.59
N GLU A 37 -18.89 -0.25 0.17
CA GLU A 37 -19.33 -1.38 1.01
C GLU A 37 -18.29 -1.73 2.09
N SER A 38 -17.00 -1.69 1.76
CA SER A 38 -15.88 -2.02 2.65
C SER A 38 -15.47 -0.89 3.59
N GLY A 39 -15.84 0.36 3.28
CA GLY A 39 -15.53 1.55 4.08
C GLY A 39 -14.07 2.01 4.08
N SER A 40 -13.15 1.21 3.54
CA SER A 40 -11.75 1.57 3.32
C SER A 40 -11.15 0.75 2.18
N SER A 41 -10.00 1.17 1.67
CA SER A 41 -9.19 0.42 0.70
C SER A 41 -8.36 -0.72 1.32
N GLY A 42 -8.62 -1.16 2.56
CA GLY A 42 -7.82 -2.18 3.25
C GLY A 42 -7.99 -3.65 2.80
N PRO A 43 -7.51 -4.61 3.61
CA PRO A 43 -7.64 -6.06 3.34
C PRO A 43 -9.07 -6.53 3.06
N GLU A 44 -10.07 -5.91 3.70
CA GLU A 44 -11.49 -6.21 3.50
C GLU A 44 -11.95 -5.85 2.08
N ALA A 45 -11.46 -4.73 1.53
CA ALA A 45 -11.71 -4.37 0.14
C ALA A 45 -10.98 -5.33 -0.81
N TRP A 46 -9.75 -5.75 -0.48
CA TRP A 46 -9.01 -6.72 -1.30
C TRP A 46 -9.74 -8.06 -1.42
N ASP A 47 -10.33 -8.56 -0.33
CA ASP A 47 -11.11 -9.81 -0.37
C ASP A 47 -12.29 -9.71 -1.35
N ALA A 48 -13.01 -8.58 -1.34
CA ALA A 48 -14.10 -8.33 -2.26
C ALA A 48 -13.61 -8.12 -3.71
N ILE A 49 -12.55 -7.35 -3.93
CA ILE A 49 -11.99 -7.07 -5.26
C ILE A 49 -11.50 -8.36 -5.91
N SER A 50 -10.74 -9.18 -5.19
CA SER A 50 -10.15 -10.43 -5.72
C SER A 50 -11.21 -11.47 -6.10
N LYS A 51 -12.36 -11.48 -5.43
CA LYS A 51 -13.45 -12.45 -5.68
C LYS A 51 -14.51 -11.97 -6.66
N ARG A 52 -14.80 -10.66 -6.67
CA ARG A 52 -15.98 -10.11 -7.38
C ARG A 52 -15.64 -9.26 -8.58
N LEU A 53 -14.42 -8.74 -8.65
CA LEU A 53 -14.02 -7.75 -9.64
C LEU A 53 -12.94 -8.26 -10.60
N LEU A 54 -12.00 -9.07 -10.11
CA LEU A 54 -10.88 -9.57 -10.91
C LEU A 54 -11.16 -10.96 -11.50
N SER A 55 -10.71 -11.16 -12.74
CA SER A 55 -10.63 -12.43 -13.47
C SER A 55 -9.16 -12.68 -13.85
N PRO A 56 -8.69 -13.94 -13.93
CA PRO A 56 -7.34 -14.27 -14.41
C PRO A 56 -7.03 -13.77 -15.83
N ASP A 57 -8.06 -13.47 -16.63
CA ASP A 57 -7.90 -12.97 -18.01
C ASP A 57 -7.50 -11.49 -18.07
N PHE A 58 -7.57 -10.78 -16.94
CA PHE A 58 -7.17 -9.38 -16.93
C PHE A 58 -5.66 -9.18 -17.00
N PRO A 59 -5.22 -8.03 -17.56
CA PRO A 59 -3.80 -7.71 -17.61
C PRO A 59 -3.16 -7.66 -16.22
N PHE A 60 -1.94 -8.19 -16.09
CA PHE A 60 -1.15 -8.10 -14.85
C PHE A 60 -1.06 -6.67 -14.27
N PRO A 61 -0.88 -5.61 -15.08
CA PRO A 61 -0.88 -4.24 -14.56
C PRO A 61 -2.17 -3.86 -13.80
N LEU A 62 -3.33 -4.38 -14.21
CA LEU A 62 -4.59 -4.16 -13.51
C LEU A 62 -4.57 -4.83 -12.13
N HIS A 63 -4.18 -6.11 -12.07
CA HIS A 63 -4.07 -6.85 -10.81
C HIS A 63 -3.12 -6.15 -9.85
N GLN A 64 -1.97 -5.72 -10.36
CA GLN A 64 -0.96 -5.01 -9.61
C GLN A 64 -1.48 -3.67 -9.06
N MET A 65 -2.18 -2.90 -9.88
CA MET A 65 -2.80 -1.64 -9.47
C MET A 65 -3.83 -1.84 -8.35
N MET A 66 -4.69 -2.85 -8.45
CA MET A 66 -5.70 -3.14 -7.42
C MET A 66 -5.05 -3.62 -6.12
N TYR A 67 -4.07 -4.54 -6.21
CA TYR A 67 -3.40 -5.08 -5.03
C TYR A 67 -2.64 -4.01 -4.26
N TYR A 68 -1.77 -3.27 -4.94
CA TYR A 68 -0.97 -2.24 -4.25
C TYR A 68 -1.78 -1.01 -3.88
N GLY A 69 -2.90 -0.73 -4.54
CA GLY A 69 -3.84 0.27 -4.06
C GLY A 69 -4.46 -0.13 -2.72
N CYS A 70 -4.77 -1.43 -2.53
CA CYS A 70 -5.25 -1.93 -1.25
C CYS A 70 -4.19 -1.89 -0.13
N TYR A 71 -2.97 -2.25 -0.50
CA TYR A 71 -1.83 -2.35 0.43
C TYR A 71 -0.86 -1.19 0.29
N CYS A 72 -1.36 0.01 -0.03
CA CYS A 72 -0.53 1.18 -0.22
C CYS A 72 0.27 1.47 1.07
N VAL A 73 1.56 1.76 0.94
CA VAL A 73 2.47 1.98 2.08
C VAL A 73 1.90 3.01 3.06
N ALA A 74 1.17 4.01 2.57
CA ALA A 74 0.45 5.02 3.33
C ALA A 74 -0.51 4.45 4.40
N SER A 75 -1.11 3.28 4.19
CA SER A 75 -2.04 2.65 5.14
C SER A 75 -1.35 1.75 6.18
N THR A 76 -0.04 1.53 6.07
CA THR A 76 0.73 0.76 7.06
C THR A 76 1.04 1.58 8.31
N ASN A 77 1.43 0.94 9.42
CA ASN A 77 1.89 1.67 10.62
C ASN A 77 3.06 2.62 10.32
N ILE A 78 3.98 2.20 9.45
CA ILE A 78 5.12 3.02 9.02
C ILE A 78 4.65 4.15 8.11
N GLY A 79 3.75 3.89 7.16
CA GLY A 79 3.16 4.94 6.33
C GLY A 79 2.44 6.00 7.16
N ARG A 80 1.62 5.59 8.13
CA ARG A 80 0.95 6.51 9.07
C ARG A 80 1.94 7.27 9.95
N LEU A 81 3.01 6.62 10.41
CA LEU A 81 4.08 7.28 11.15
C LEU A 81 4.75 8.36 10.28
N LEU A 82 5.07 8.04 9.03
CA LEU A 82 5.67 8.96 8.08
C LEU A 82 4.72 10.11 7.71
N GLN A 83 3.43 9.85 7.54
CA GLN A 83 2.44 10.91 7.34
C GLN A 83 2.41 11.90 8.51
N ARG A 84 2.47 11.40 9.75
CA ARG A 84 2.34 12.23 10.95
C ARG A 84 3.65 12.93 11.34
N ARG A 85 4.78 12.24 11.21
CA ARG A 85 6.07 12.64 11.77
C ARG A 85 7.22 12.63 10.77
N GLY A 86 6.98 12.30 9.49
CA GLY A 86 8.05 12.19 8.49
C GLY A 86 8.90 13.45 8.38
N LYS A 87 8.28 14.64 8.41
CA LYS A 87 9.00 15.93 8.39
C LYS A 87 9.81 16.18 9.67
N GLU A 88 9.34 15.71 10.82
CA GLU A 88 10.08 15.77 12.09
C GLU A 88 11.30 14.84 12.06
N LEU A 89 11.12 13.62 11.54
CA LEU A 89 12.14 12.57 11.54
C LEU A 89 13.23 12.80 10.48
N LEU A 90 12.85 13.20 9.26
CA LEU A 90 13.77 13.28 8.12
C LEU A 90 14.06 14.73 7.68
N GLY A 91 13.41 15.72 8.30
CA GLY A 91 13.61 17.13 7.99
C GLY A 91 13.29 17.46 6.55
N SER A 92 14.23 18.12 5.86
CA SER A 92 14.10 18.52 4.45
C SER A 92 14.15 17.35 3.46
N ARG A 93 14.58 16.15 3.89
CA ARG A 93 14.58 14.94 3.05
C ARG A 93 13.17 14.35 2.87
N TYR A 94 12.25 14.64 3.80
CA TYR A 94 10.88 14.13 3.71
C TYR A 94 10.10 14.80 2.57
N LYS A 95 9.54 13.98 1.69
CA LYS A 95 8.61 14.38 0.62
C LYS A 95 7.22 13.82 0.87
N ASP A 96 7.09 12.50 0.79
CA ASP A 96 5.87 11.75 1.07
C ASP A 96 6.21 10.38 1.67
N PRO A 97 5.23 9.65 2.25
CA PRO A 97 5.48 8.37 2.91
C PRO A 97 6.05 7.27 2.02
N ILE A 98 5.83 7.36 0.71
CA ILE A 98 6.27 6.35 -0.26
C ILE A 98 7.67 6.70 -0.74
N SER A 99 7.88 7.92 -1.26
CA SER A 99 9.17 8.32 -1.84
C SER A 99 10.27 8.51 -0.79
N SER A 100 9.90 8.81 0.46
CA SER A 100 10.85 8.99 1.57
C SER A 100 11.08 7.69 2.35
N PHE A 101 10.55 6.55 1.89
CA PHE A 101 10.67 5.28 2.63
C PHE A 101 12.12 4.83 2.77
N THR A 102 12.94 5.00 1.72
CA THR A 102 14.37 4.65 1.76
C THR A 102 15.15 5.54 2.72
N ASP A 103 14.92 6.85 2.69
CA ASP A 103 15.51 7.78 3.67
C ASP A 103 15.10 7.42 5.11
N PHE A 104 13.85 6.99 5.31
CA PHE A 104 13.38 6.50 6.60
C PHE A 104 14.06 5.21 7.03
N GLN A 105 14.23 4.27 6.10
CA GLN A 105 14.90 2.99 6.38
C GLN A 105 16.34 3.23 6.85
N GLU A 106 17.09 4.06 6.15
CA GLU A 106 18.45 4.45 6.55
C GLU A 106 18.46 5.14 7.93
N PHE A 107 17.58 6.12 8.13
CA PHE A 107 17.45 6.80 9.43
C PHE A 107 17.11 5.84 10.58
N SER A 108 16.27 4.83 10.33
CA SER A 108 15.84 3.87 11.34
C SER A 108 16.93 2.91 11.79
N VAL A 109 17.95 2.67 10.96
CA VAL A 109 19.12 1.87 11.32
C VAL A 109 19.90 2.56 12.46
N ASP A 110 20.03 3.89 12.37
CA ASP A 110 20.75 4.69 13.37
C ASP A 110 19.88 5.10 14.57
N ASN A 111 18.54 4.98 14.46
CA ASN A 111 17.57 5.44 15.47
C ASN A 111 16.47 4.38 15.73
N PRO A 112 16.84 3.18 16.25
CA PRO A 112 15.92 2.04 16.37
C PRO A 112 14.71 2.28 17.28
N GLU A 113 14.82 3.20 18.25
CA GLU A 113 13.75 3.57 19.16
C GLU A 113 12.56 4.26 18.47
N VAL A 114 12.77 4.85 17.29
CA VAL A 114 11.69 5.50 16.51
C VAL A 114 10.69 4.48 16.00
N LEU A 115 11.16 3.29 15.59
CA LEU A 115 10.30 2.17 15.25
C LEU A 115 9.54 1.70 16.49
N LEU A 116 10.25 1.42 17.58
CA LEU A 116 9.67 0.88 18.81
C LEU A 116 8.61 1.79 19.45
N LYS A 117 8.81 3.12 19.44
CA LYS A 117 7.85 4.10 19.98
C LYS A 117 6.72 4.44 19.03
N GLY A 118 6.97 4.40 17.71
CA GLY A 118 5.96 4.65 16.68
C GLY A 118 4.97 3.49 16.50
N THR A 119 5.36 2.27 16.91
CA THR A 119 4.56 1.05 16.81
C THR A 119 4.25 0.48 18.19
N ALA A 120 3.45 1.18 19.00
CA ALA A 120 2.90 0.65 20.26
C ALA A 120 1.91 -0.53 20.07
N GLY A 121 1.94 -1.18 18.90
CA GLY A 121 1.27 -2.43 18.59
C GLY A 121 1.99 -3.08 17.41
N VAL A 122 2.26 -4.37 17.55
CA VAL A 122 2.85 -5.31 16.59
C VAL A 122 4.39 -5.41 16.56
N HIS A 123 4.81 -6.48 17.22
CA HIS A 123 6.01 -7.29 17.12
C HIS A 123 6.29 -7.77 15.66
N CYS A 124 6.46 -6.86 14.69
CA CYS A 124 6.61 -7.27 13.27
C CYS A 124 7.78 -6.65 12.49
N VAL A 125 8.49 -5.65 13.01
CA VAL A 125 9.48 -4.93 12.16
C VAL A 125 10.88 -5.56 12.15
N LEU A 126 11.16 -6.54 13.01
CA LEU A 126 12.49 -7.17 13.05
C LEU A 126 12.78 -8.14 11.88
N TYR A 127 11.83 -8.41 11.00
CA TYR A 127 12.02 -9.42 9.94
C TYR A 127 12.66 -8.91 8.64
N TYR A 128 12.86 -7.59 8.45
CA TYR A 128 13.33 -7.06 7.17
C TYR A 128 14.75 -6.46 7.18
N LEU A 129 15.42 -6.36 8.33
CA LEU A 129 16.77 -5.77 8.42
C LEU A 129 17.92 -6.78 8.45
N SER A 130 17.66 -8.08 8.45
CA SER A 130 18.72 -9.09 8.37
C SER A 130 18.37 -10.17 7.34
N GLY A 131 18.93 -10.06 6.14
CA GLY A 131 18.88 -11.08 5.08
C GLY A 131 19.59 -12.40 5.43
N LEU A 132 19.69 -12.78 6.70
CA LEU A 132 20.15 -14.07 7.18
C LEU A 132 19.82 -14.18 8.68
N PHE A 133 18.74 -14.88 9.05
CA PHE A 133 18.79 -15.93 10.08
C PHE A 133 17.47 -16.70 10.13
N MET A 134 17.62 -18.00 9.95
CA MET A 134 16.64 -19.07 9.94
C MET A 134 16.24 -19.44 11.38
N PHE A 135 15.00 -19.94 11.58
CA PHE A 135 14.51 -20.73 12.75
C PHE A 135 14.45 -19.97 14.11
N VAL A 136 13.41 -20.00 14.95
CA VAL A 136 12.61 -21.10 15.58
C VAL A 136 11.34 -20.44 16.18
N LEU A 137 10.10 -20.75 15.74
CA LEU A 137 9.11 -21.70 16.31
C LEU A 137 8.81 -21.62 17.83
N ASN A 138 7.57 -21.31 18.20
CA ASN A 138 6.57 -22.30 18.63
C ASN A 138 5.16 -21.71 18.47
#